data_AF-A0A1B6HFU0-F1
#
_entry.id   AF-A0A1B6HFU0-F1
#
_cell.length_a   1.000
_cell.length_b   1.000
_cell.length_c   1.000
_cell.angle_alpha   90.00
_cell.angle_beta   90.00
_cell.angle_gamma   90.00
#
_symmetry.space_group_name_H-M   'P 1'
#
loop_
_entity.id
_entity.type
_entity.pdbx_description
1 polymer ?
#
loop_
_entity_poly.entity_id
_entity_poly.type
_entity_poly.pdbx_seq_one_letter_code
_entity_poly.pdbx_strand_id
1 'polypeptide(L)'
;GHAVFVDNFYNSVPLAKKLLAEQTYVTRTLCVDNPKEVVKMKHKKGETTAKYHEGVMVGKWRDSRDVLYISNQYENEITTIITKRGEEKQKPLPIIRYNENMSGIDRQDQLLSFYPCERNTIRWYKKLLIHILQMSQLNAYL
;
A
#
# COMPACT_ATOMS: atom_id res chain seq x y z
N GLY A 1 -11.27 -2.67 15.54
CA GLY A 1 -10.88 -3.22 14.24
C GLY A 1 -9.44 -2.87 13.94
N HIS A 2 -8.75 -3.70 13.14
CA HIS A 2 -7.37 -3.45 12.71
C HIS A 2 -7.35 -2.79 11.33
N ALA A 3 -6.30 -2.00 11.02
CA ALA A 3 -6.08 -1.43 9.70
C ALA A 3 -4.91 -2.12 9.02
N VAL A 4 -5.14 -2.65 7.82
CA VAL A 4 -4.18 -3.43 7.04
C VAL A 4 -3.87 -2.66 5.76
N PHE A 5 -2.57 -2.43 5.53
CA PHE A 5 -2.06 -1.85 4.29
C PHE A 5 -1.43 -2.97 3.47
N VAL A 6 -1.92 -3.17 2.23
CA VAL A 6 -1.54 -4.34 1.42
C VAL A 6 -1.06 -3.91 0.05
N ASP A 7 -0.04 -4.60 -0.46
CA ASP A 7 0.50 -4.36 -1.80
C ASP A 7 -0.40 -4.97 -2.90
N ASN A 8 -0.11 -4.60 -4.14
CA ASN A 8 -0.90 -4.84 -5.34
C ASN A 8 -1.21 -6.32 -5.65
N PHE A 9 -0.44 -7.27 -5.10
CA PHE A 9 -0.62 -8.69 -5.41
C PHE A 9 -1.95 -9.28 -4.87
N TYR A 10 -2.46 -8.79 -3.74
CA TYR A 10 -3.62 -9.35 -3.06
C TYR A 10 -4.89 -8.52 -3.28
N ASN A 11 -5.32 -8.39 -4.54
CA ASN A 11 -6.28 -7.38 -4.95
C ASN A 11 -7.63 -7.90 -5.45
N SER A 12 -8.64 -7.89 -4.57
CA SER A 12 -10.02 -8.16 -4.98
C SER A 12 -11.05 -7.42 -4.12
N VAL A 13 -11.99 -6.72 -4.74
CA VAL A 13 -13.10 -6.04 -4.04
C VAL A 13 -13.85 -7.00 -3.08
N PRO A 14 -14.12 -8.28 -3.45
CA PRO A 14 -14.72 -9.25 -2.53
C PRO A 14 -13.91 -9.49 -1.26
N LEU A 15 -12.57 -9.51 -1.33
CA LEU A 15 -11.73 -9.67 -0.14
C LEU A 15 -11.86 -8.47 0.81
N ALA A 16 -11.91 -7.25 0.28
CA ALA A 16 -12.11 -6.05 1.10
C ALA A 16 -13.46 -6.07 1.83
N LYS A 17 -14.51 -6.57 1.16
CA LYS A 17 -15.83 -6.76 1.77
C LYS A 17 -15.81 -7.81 2.89
N LYS A 18 -15.18 -8.96 2.65
CA LYS A 18 -15.03 -10.00 3.69
C LYS A 18 -14.27 -9.48 4.90
N LEU A 19 -13.18 -8.75 4.70
CA LEU A 19 -12.40 -8.17 5.79
C LEU A 19 -13.18 -7.11 6.56
N LEU A 20 -14.02 -6.31 5.88
CA LEU A 20 -14.91 -5.37 6.53
C LEU A 20 -15.93 -6.07 7.47
N ALA A 21 -16.45 -7.23 7.06
CA ALA A 21 -17.33 -8.03 7.90
C ALA A 21 -16.63 -8.52 9.19
N GLU A 22 -15.34 -8.83 9.11
CA GLU A 22 -14.48 -9.19 10.23
C GLU A 22 -13.91 -7.96 10.99
N GLN A 23 -14.52 -6.78 10.84
CA GLN A 23 -14.07 -5.51 11.44
C GLN A 23 -12.61 -5.14 11.13
N THR A 24 -12.11 -5.54 9.97
CA THR A 24 -10.75 -5.27 9.52
C THR A 24 -10.76 -4.31 8.33
N TYR A 25 -10.13 -3.16 8.54
CA TYR A 25 -9.98 -2.12 7.54
C TYR A 25 -8.81 -2.44 6.61
N VAL A 26 -8.95 -2.11 5.33
CA VAL A 26 -7.97 -2.38 4.28
C VAL A 26 -7.82 -1.14 3.41
N THR A 27 -6.57 -0.71 3.24
CA THR A 27 -6.19 0.30 2.24
C THR A 27 -5.09 -0.25 1.35
N ARG A 28 -5.26 -0.18 0.03
CA ARG A 28 -4.32 -0.78 -0.93
C ARG A 28 -4.38 -0.12 -2.30
N THR A 29 -3.31 -0.26 -3.06
CA THR A 29 -3.27 0.10 -4.48
C THR A 29 -3.80 -1.04 -5.34
N LEU A 30 -4.41 -0.73 -6.48
CA LEU A 30 -5.01 -1.69 -7.42
C LEU A 30 -4.27 -1.72 -8.76
N CYS A 31 -4.09 -2.92 -9.31
CA CYS A 31 -3.75 -3.11 -10.72
C CYS A 31 -4.97 -2.84 -11.60
N VAL A 32 -4.71 -2.50 -12.87
CA VAL A 32 -5.67 -2.06 -13.90
C VAL A 32 -6.78 -3.09 -14.19
N ASP A 33 -6.62 -4.35 -13.75
CA ASP A 33 -7.54 -5.45 -14.05
C ASP A 33 -8.84 -5.49 -13.22
N ASN A 34 -9.06 -4.53 -12.32
CA ASN A 34 -10.27 -4.43 -11.48
C ASN A 34 -11.06 -3.12 -11.71
N PRO A 35 -12.37 -3.11 -11.39
CA PRO A 35 -13.51 -2.91 -12.30
C PRO A 35 -13.34 -1.87 -13.43
N LYS A 36 -13.65 -2.31 -14.65
CA LYS A 36 -13.47 -1.58 -15.93
C LYS A 36 -14.12 -0.20 -15.99
N GLU A 37 -15.18 0.04 -15.22
CA GLU A 37 -15.91 1.31 -15.24
C GLU A 37 -15.09 2.48 -14.70
N VAL A 38 -14.34 2.24 -13.61
CA VAL A 38 -13.48 3.26 -13.00
C VAL A 38 -12.21 3.43 -13.83
N VAL A 39 -11.69 2.33 -14.39
CA VAL A 39 -10.50 2.32 -15.26
C VAL A 39 -10.70 3.14 -16.53
N LYS A 40 -11.89 3.13 -17.14
CA LYS A 40 -12.17 3.82 -18.42
C LYS A 40 -12.31 5.34 -18.32
N MET A 41 -12.49 5.90 -17.12
CA MET A 41 -12.60 7.36 -16.96
C MET A 41 -11.25 8.03 -17.21
N LYS A 42 -11.23 9.01 -18.12
CA LYS A 42 -10.07 9.86 -18.38
C LYS A 42 -10.10 11.01 -17.38
N HIS A 43 -8.99 11.20 -16.66
CA HIS A 43 -8.84 12.26 -15.67
C HIS A 43 -7.69 13.18 -16.06
N LYS A 44 -7.84 14.48 -15.78
CA LYS A 44 -6.72 15.42 -15.80
C LYS A 44 -5.82 15.15 -14.59
N LYS A 45 -4.56 15.58 -14.69
CA LYS A 45 -3.60 15.43 -13.59
C LYS A 45 -4.14 16.14 -12.33
N GLY A 46 -4.17 15.43 -11.20
CA GLY A 46 -4.70 15.91 -9.92
C GLY A 46 -6.17 15.57 -9.66
N GLU A 47 -6.94 15.18 -10.69
CA GLU A 47 -8.34 14.79 -10.51
C GLU A 47 -8.44 13.38 -9.91
N THR A 48 -9.48 13.19 -9.09
CA THR A 48 -9.76 11.93 -8.41
C THR A 48 -11.23 11.58 -8.55
N THR A 49 -11.54 10.32 -8.85
CA THR A 49 -12.91 9.81 -8.86
C THR A 49 -12.99 8.56 -7.99
N ALA A 50 -14.02 8.49 -7.15
CA ALA A 50 -14.27 7.34 -6.30
C ALA A 50 -15.68 6.82 -6.50
N LYS A 51 -15.82 5.49 -6.49
CA LYS A 51 -17.10 4.78 -6.39
C LYS A 51 -17.14 4.04 -5.08
N TYR A 52 -18.28 4.10 -4.41
CA TYR A 52 -18.54 3.39 -3.16
C TYR A 52 -19.51 2.26 -3.44
N HIS A 53 -19.19 1.07 -2.94
CA HIS A 53 -20.06 -0.09 -3.01
C HIS A 53 -19.96 -0.87 -1.70
N GLU A 54 -21.08 -1.00 -0.99
CA GLU A 54 -21.19 -1.83 0.22
C GLU A 54 -20.10 -1.56 1.27
N GLY A 55 -19.80 -0.28 1.53
CA GLY A 55 -18.78 0.13 2.51
C GLY A 55 -17.33 0.00 2.02
N VAL A 56 -17.11 -0.35 0.76
CA VAL A 56 -15.80 -0.36 0.12
C VAL A 56 -15.73 0.73 -0.94
N MET A 57 -14.72 1.58 -0.86
CA MET A 57 -14.42 2.60 -1.86
C MET A 57 -13.37 2.08 -2.84
N VAL A 58 -13.64 2.28 -4.13
CA VAL A 58 -12.68 2.12 -5.22
C VAL A 58 -12.43 3.49 -5.84
N GLY A 59 -11.20 3.99 -5.71
CA GLY A 59 -10.78 5.28 -6.24
C GLY A 59 -9.81 5.14 -7.41
N LYS A 60 -9.83 6.14 -8.29
CA LYS A 60 -8.82 6.35 -9.32
C LYS A 60 -8.34 7.79 -9.25
N TRP A 61 -7.03 7.95 -9.18
CA TRP A 61 -6.33 9.23 -9.13
C TRP A 61 -5.28 9.30 -10.23
N ARG A 62 -5.16 10.46 -10.90
CA ARG A 62 -4.18 10.70 -11.96
C ARG A 62 -3.06 11.59 -11.42
N ASP A 63 -1.88 11.02 -11.23
CA ASP A 63 -0.64 11.81 -11.10
C ASP A 63 0.08 11.89 -12.45
N SER A 64 1.30 11.35 -12.57
CA SER A 64 1.95 11.07 -13.86
C SER A 64 1.35 9.86 -14.57
N ARG A 65 0.82 8.90 -13.80
CA ARG A 65 0.12 7.69 -14.26
C ARG A 65 -1.20 7.56 -13.51
N ASP A 66 -2.10 6.76 -14.07
CA ASP A 66 -3.33 6.37 -13.38
C ASP A 66 -2.98 5.45 -12.21
N VAL A 67 -3.40 5.82 -11.01
CA VAL A 67 -3.30 5.02 -9.80
C VAL A 67 -4.70 4.65 -9.36
N LEU A 68 -5.01 3.36 -9.35
CA LEU A 68 -6.23 2.85 -8.72
C LEU A 68 -5.92 2.45 -7.28
N TYR A 69 -6.91 2.61 -6.41
CA TYR A 69 -6.79 2.22 -5.00
C TYR A 69 -8.14 1.77 -4.45
N ILE A 70 -8.08 0.96 -3.40
CA ILE A 70 -9.23 0.57 -2.58
C ILE A 70 -8.99 1.04 -1.16
N SER A 71 -10.03 1.56 -0.54
CA SER A 71 -10.06 1.81 0.90
C SER A 71 -11.46 1.54 1.43
N ASN A 72 -11.56 1.03 2.66
CA ASN A 72 -12.82 0.95 3.40
C ASN A 72 -12.80 1.80 4.68
N GLN A 73 -11.70 2.53 4.92
CA GLN A 73 -11.46 3.31 6.13
C GLN A 73 -11.51 4.82 5.89
N TYR A 74 -11.10 5.25 4.70
CA TYR A 74 -10.86 6.64 4.38
C TYR A 74 -11.78 7.10 3.27
N GLU A 75 -12.22 8.34 3.33
CA GLU A 75 -12.98 8.99 2.28
C GLU A 75 -12.09 9.50 1.14
N ASN A 76 -12.71 9.80 0.01
CA ASN A 76 -12.03 10.34 -1.16
C ASN A 76 -11.76 11.85 -1.06
N GLU A 77 -11.07 12.27 -0.01
CA GLU A 77 -10.69 13.66 0.18
C GLU A 77 -9.32 13.94 -0.42
N ILE A 78 -9.17 15.06 -1.13
CA ILE A 78 -7.89 15.52 -1.65
C ILE A 78 -7.26 16.43 -0.59
N THR A 79 -6.08 16.05 -0.11
CA THR A 79 -5.31 16.81 0.88
C THR A 79 -4.01 17.31 0.26
N THR A 80 -3.64 18.54 0.59
CA THR A 80 -2.33 19.10 0.22
C THR A 80 -1.28 18.62 1.20
N ILE A 81 -0.23 17.99 0.69
CA ILE A 81 0.94 17.57 1.46
C ILE A 81 2.17 18.33 0.99
N ILE A 82 3.04 18.68 1.94
CA ILE A 82 4.36 19.22 1.64
C ILE A 82 5.31 18.02 1.50
N THR A 83 5.88 17.86 0.31
CA THR A 83 6.86 16.80 0.05
C THR A 83 8.15 17.09 0.82
N LYS A 84 8.98 16.07 1.09
CA LYS A 84 10.33 16.23 1.68
C LYS A 84 11.24 17.24 0.94
N ARG A 85 10.89 17.61 -0.30
CA ARG A 85 11.58 18.61 -1.14
C ARG A 85 11.00 20.03 -1.02
N GLY A 86 10.02 20.25 -0.13
CA GLY A 86 9.31 21.54 0.02
C GLY A 86 8.22 21.80 -1.01
N GLU A 87 7.96 20.85 -1.93
CA GLU A 87 6.91 21.00 -2.95
C GLU A 87 5.53 20.63 -2.39
N GLU A 88 4.55 21.52 -2.56
CA GLU A 88 3.14 21.22 -2.30
C GLU A 88 2.57 20.29 -3.39
N LYS A 89 2.01 19.16 -2.97
CA LYS A 89 1.33 18.21 -3.85
C LYS A 89 -0.03 17.86 -3.29
N GLN A 90 -1.02 17.85 -4.16
CA GLN A 90 -2.38 17.41 -3.83
C GLN A 90 -2.49 15.91 -4.07
N LYS A 91 -2.87 15.15 -3.04
CA LYS A 91 -3.06 13.70 -3.12
C LYS A 91 -4.30 13.27 -2.35
N PRO A 92 -4.96 12.18 -2.77
CA PRO A 92 -6.04 11.59 -1.98
C PRO A 92 -5.53 11.11 -0.61
N LEU A 93 -6.32 11.36 0.43
CA LEU A 93 -6.08 10.90 1.80
C LEU A 93 -5.72 9.40 1.90
N PRO A 94 -6.44 8.45 1.26
CA PRO A 94 -6.08 7.03 1.31
C PRO A 94 -4.68 6.74 0.75
N ILE A 95 -4.24 7.49 -0.26
CA ILE A 95 -2.91 7.31 -0.86
C ILE A 95 -1.82 7.88 0.06
N ILE A 96 -2.11 8.98 0.76
CA ILE A 96 -1.18 9.54 1.75
C ILE A 96 -0.94 8.52 2.86
N ARG A 97 -2.04 8.00 3.46
CA ARG A 97 -1.97 6.98 4.51
C ARG A 97 -1.32 5.68 4.05
N TYR A 98 -1.58 5.27 2.82
CA TYR A 98 -0.92 4.11 2.23
C TYR A 98 0.60 4.31 2.16
N ASN A 99 1.07 5.43 1.63
CA ASN A 99 2.51 5.70 1.50
C ASN A 99 3.20 5.83 2.86
N GLU A 100 2.55 6.44 3.85
CA GLU A 100 3.08 6.54 5.22
C GLU A 100 3.36 5.15 5.80
N ASN A 101 2.38 4.24 5.75
CA ASN A 101 2.50 2.91 6.35
C ASN A 101 3.39 1.97 5.52
N MET A 102 3.31 2.02 4.20
CA MET A 102 4.19 1.22 3.33
C MET A 102 5.65 1.64 3.43
N SER A 103 5.93 2.93 3.63
CA SER A 103 7.32 3.38 3.80
C SER A 103 8.03 2.79 5.02
N GLY A 104 7.28 2.34 6.03
CA GLY A 104 7.83 1.62 7.18
C GLY A 104 8.33 0.22 6.79
N ILE A 105 7.57 -0.49 5.97
CA ILE A 105 7.93 -1.83 5.47
C ILE A 105 9.16 -1.73 4.56
N ASP A 106 9.16 -0.79 3.61
CA ASP A 106 10.30 -0.54 2.73
C ASP A 106 11.58 -0.23 3.51
N ARG A 107 11.47 0.49 4.63
CA ARG A 107 12.61 0.81 5.49
C ARG A 107 13.15 -0.42 6.21
N GLN A 108 12.28 -1.32 6.67
CA GLN A 108 12.70 -2.58 7.28
C GLN A 108 13.44 -3.46 6.26
N ASP A 109 12.89 -3.60 5.06
CA ASP A 109 13.52 -4.32 3.96
C ASP A 109 14.86 -3.68 3.57
N GLN A 110 14.94 -2.35 3.55
CA GLN A 110 16.17 -1.64 3.30
C GLN A 110 17.23 -1.93 4.39
N LEU A 111 16.86 -1.92 5.68
CA LEU A 111 17.77 -2.26 6.78
C LEU A 111 18.29 -3.69 6.67
N LEU A 112 17.42 -4.64 6.32
CA LEU A 112 17.81 -6.03 6.05
C LEU A 112 18.79 -6.13 4.87
N SER A 113 18.57 -5.34 3.82
CA SER A 113 19.42 -5.34 2.62
C SER A 113 20.84 -4.81 2.86
N PHE A 114 21.03 -3.90 3.83
CA PHE A 114 22.36 -3.34 4.16
C PHE A 114 23.27 -4.33 4.87
N TYR A 115 22.71 -5.36 5.52
CA TYR A 115 23.48 -6.40 6.19
C TYR A 115 23.30 -7.75 5.49
N PRO A 116 23.78 -7.95 4.25
CA PRO A 116 23.64 -9.22 3.56
C PRO A 116 24.58 -10.25 4.19
N CYS A 117 24.10 -10.98 5.21
CA CYS A 117 24.74 -12.19 5.70
C CYS A 117 24.53 -13.39 4.76
N GLU A 118 23.71 -13.21 3.71
CA GLU A 118 23.40 -14.19 2.68
C GLU A 118 24.57 -14.34 1.69
N ARG A 119 25.44 -15.34 1.88
CA ARG A 119 26.44 -15.72 0.87
C ARG A 119 25.85 -16.73 -0.12
N ASN A 120 26.13 -16.54 -1.42
CA ASN A 120 25.63 -17.38 -2.52
C ASN A 120 25.97 -18.88 -2.39
N THR A 121 26.98 -19.23 -1.61
CA THR A 121 27.47 -20.62 -1.42
C THR A 121 26.76 -21.40 -0.31
N ILE A 122 25.73 -20.83 0.32
CA ILE A 122 25.05 -21.41 1.48
C ILE A 122 23.80 -22.20 1.03
N ARG A 123 23.62 -23.42 1.58
CA ARG A 123 22.41 -24.25 1.34
C ARG A 123 21.15 -23.52 1.84
N TRP A 124 20.03 -23.66 1.12
CA TRP A 124 18.79 -22.89 1.35
C TRP A 124 18.29 -22.86 2.81
N TYR A 125 18.40 -23.97 3.56
CA TYR A 125 17.93 -24.03 4.95
C TYR A 125 18.76 -23.18 5.90
N LYS A 126 20.07 -23.04 5.64
CA LYS A 126 20.95 -22.15 6.43
C LYS A 126 20.66 -20.69 6.13
N LYS A 127 20.27 -20.37 4.88
CA LYS A 127 19.83 -19.04 4.48
C LYS A 127 18.58 -18.62 5.27
N LEU A 128 17.62 -19.53 5.42
CA LEU A 128 16.41 -19.32 6.22
C LEU A 128 16.75 -19.04 7.69
N LEU A 129 17.65 -19.81 8.29
CA LEU A 129 18.09 -19.60 9.68
C LEU A 129 18.77 -18.22 9.88
N ILE A 130 19.63 -17.81 8.95
CA ILE A 130 20.28 -16.49 8.99
C ILE A 130 19.22 -15.38 8.90
N HIS A 131 18.25 -15.50 8.00
CA HIS A 131 17.18 -14.53 7.84
C HIS A 131 16.33 -14.39 9.11
N ILE A 132 15.97 -15.49 9.77
CA ILE A 132 15.24 -15.47 11.05
C ILE A 132 16.07 -14.73 12.13
N LEU A 133 17.37 -15.01 12.20
CA LEU A 133 18.24 -14.32 13.17
C LEU A 133 18.29 -12.81 12.91
N GLN A 134 18.42 -12.39 11.65
CA GLN A 134 18.42 -10.96 11.29
C GLN A 134 17.10 -10.27 11.65
N MET A 135 15.97 -10.92 11.38
CA MET A 135 14.65 -10.43 11.80
C MET A 135 14.54 -10.32 13.32
N SER A 136 15.06 -11.32 14.06
CA SER A 136 15.04 -11.28 15.53
C SER A 136 15.90 -10.15 16.11
N GLN A 137 17.05 -9.84 15.50
CA GLN A 137 17.91 -8.74 15.90
C GLN A 137 17.27 -7.38 15.65
N LEU A 138 16.61 -7.20 14.49
CA LEU A 138 15.85 -5.98 14.20
C LEU A 138 14.69 -5.80 15.16
N ASN A 139 13.95 -6.87 15.46
CA ASN A 139 12.85 -6.84 16.43
C ASN A 139 13.33 -6.57 17.87
N ALA A 140 14.56 -6.97 18.23
CA ALA A 140 15.15 -6.69 19.54
C ALA A 140 15.75 -5.28 19.65
N TYR A 141 16.06 -4.64 18.52
CA TYR A 141 16.58 -3.27 18.46
C TYR A 141 15.45 -2.22 18.50
N LEU A 142 14.26 -2.57 18.02
CA LEU A 142 13.04 -1.77 18.09
C LEU A 142 12.47 -1.72 19.52
#